data_AF-Q92VE4-F1
#
_entry.id   AF-Q92VE4-F1
#
_cell.length_a   1.000
_cell.length_b   1.000
_cell.length_c   1.000
_cell.angle_alpha   90.00
_cell.angle_beta   90.00
_cell.angle_gamma   90.00
#
_symmetry.space_group_name_H-M   'P 1'
#
loop_
_entity.id
_entity.type
_entity.pdbx_description
1 polymer ?
#
loop_
_entity_poly.entity_id
_entity_poly.type
_entity_poly.pdbx_seq_one_letter_code
_entity_poly.pdbx_strand_id
1 'polypeptide(L)'
;MFGNVGLRDRLTFSVFGSAVNEVQRLQNLTKKYAHSVVASEAFVNYCGGEWQTLGQEKLRGVRQKFTVLYPRDTALAAIAQERAYDATEDGLSEAEHVMLLYRNKKRPPGPRGLIDKMLQ
;
A
#
# COMPACT_ATOMS: atom_id res chain seq x y z
N MET A 1 -5.87 9.45 24.46
CA MET A 1 -6.33 10.86 24.50
C MET A 1 -5.63 11.60 23.37
N PHE A 2 -6.25 12.62 22.79
CA PHE A 2 -5.63 13.45 21.75
C PHE A 2 -5.94 14.92 21.99
N GLY A 3 -5.15 15.83 21.42
CA GLY A 3 -5.35 17.26 21.57
C GLY A 3 -4.12 18.09 21.19
N ASN A 4 -4.24 19.40 21.36
CA ASN A 4 -3.14 20.34 21.10
C ASN A 4 -2.11 20.28 22.24
N VAL A 5 -0.84 20.13 21.88
CA VAL A 5 0.30 20.06 22.79
C VAL A 5 1.36 21.05 22.34
N GLY A 6 1.88 21.86 23.25
CA GLY A 6 2.97 22.80 22.97
C GLY A 6 2.85 24.11 23.72
N LEU A 7 3.66 25.09 23.29
CA LEU A 7 3.66 26.46 23.83
C LEU A 7 2.64 27.31 23.08
N ARG A 8 2.31 28.50 23.61
CA ARG A 8 1.27 29.39 23.07
C ARG A 8 1.47 29.74 21.58
N ASP A 9 2.71 29.83 21.14
CA ASP A 9 3.14 30.18 19.77
C ASP A 9 3.49 28.96 18.89
N ARG A 10 3.54 27.75 19.48
CA ARG A 10 3.82 26.51 18.75
C ARG A 10 3.02 25.35 19.35
N LEU A 11 1.80 25.19 18.85
CA LEU A 11 0.91 24.08 19.18
C LEU A 11 0.91 23.05 18.05
N THR A 12 0.96 21.77 18.43
CA THR A 12 0.82 20.63 17.53
C THR A 12 -0.32 19.74 18.02
N PHE A 13 -1.22 19.36 17.12
CA PHE A 13 -2.24 18.35 17.43
C PHE A 13 -1.59 16.96 17.49
N SER A 14 -1.73 16.27 18.62
CA SER A 14 -1.04 15.01 18.88
C SER A 14 -1.91 14.03 19.67
N VAL A 15 -1.49 12.77 19.69
CA VAL A 15 -2.08 11.70 20.49
C VAL A 15 -1.14 11.39 21.66
N PHE A 16 -1.70 11.15 22.84
CA PHE A 16 -0.96 10.86 24.06
C PHE A 16 -1.67 9.80 24.91
N GLY A 17 -0.87 9.05 25.66
CA GLY A 17 -1.32 7.99 26.56
C GLY A 17 -0.52 6.70 26.44
N SER A 18 -0.92 5.70 27.22
CA SER A 18 -0.26 4.39 27.27
C SER A 18 -0.23 3.69 25.91
N ALA A 19 -1.31 3.80 25.13
CA ALA A 19 -1.42 3.19 23.81
C ALA A 19 -0.28 3.63 22.87
N VAL A 20 0.14 4.89 22.90
CA VAL A 20 1.24 5.40 22.06
C VAL A 20 2.58 4.75 22.47
N ASN A 21 2.79 4.59 23.78
CA ASN A 21 3.97 3.90 24.32
C ASN A 21 3.97 2.40 24.00
N GLU A 22 2.79 1.76 24.01
CA GLU A 22 2.63 0.35 23.66
C GLU A 22 2.91 0.11 22.18
N VAL A 23 2.38 0.95 21.28
CA VAL A 23 2.64 0.88 19.84
C VAL A 23 4.13 1.11 19.54
N GLN A 24 4.78 2.06 20.21
CA GLN A 24 6.22 2.27 20.06
C GLN A 24 7.03 1.03 20.45
N ARG A 25 6.63 0.31 21.50
CA ARG A 25 7.29 -0.93 21.93
C ARG A 25 6.99 -2.09 21.00
N LEU A 26 5.75 -2.19 20.52
CA LEU A 26 5.34 -3.17 19.52
C LEU A 26 6.13 -3.00 18.21
N GLN A 27 6.38 -1.76 17.79
CA GLN A 27 7.21 -1.47 16.62
C GLN A 27 8.62 -2.04 16.75
N ASN A 28 9.22 -2.10 17.94
CA ASN A 28 10.54 -2.73 18.12
C ASN A 28 10.52 -4.25 17.87
N LEU A 29 9.35 -4.91 17.96
CA LEU A 29 9.21 -6.34 17.69
C LEU A 29 9.31 -6.68 16.20
N THR A 30 9.16 -5.70 15.30
CA THR A 30 9.44 -5.88 13.87
C THR A 30 10.83 -6.47 13.62
N LYS A 31 11.83 -5.96 14.36
CA LYS A 31 13.22 -6.45 14.28
C LYS A 31 13.37 -7.88 14.78
N LYS A 32 12.66 -8.23 15.85
CA LYS A 32 12.71 -9.57 16.46
C LYS A 32 12.13 -10.63 15.51
N TYR A 33 11.02 -10.31 14.86
CA TYR A 33 10.33 -11.24 13.96
C TYR A 33 10.74 -11.10 12.49
N ALA A 34 11.69 -10.21 12.16
CA ALA A 34 12.13 -9.95 10.80
C ALA A 34 11.00 -9.59 9.81
N HIS A 35 9.96 -8.92 10.30
CA HIS A 35 8.82 -8.46 9.50
C HIS A 35 8.73 -6.93 9.52
N SER A 36 8.42 -6.31 8.38
CA SER A 36 8.32 -4.86 8.24
C SER A 36 7.15 -4.25 9.02
N VAL A 37 6.10 -5.04 9.26
CA VAL A 37 4.89 -4.65 9.98
C VAL A 37 4.53 -5.75 10.98
N VAL A 38 4.07 -5.36 12.15
CA VAL A 38 3.43 -6.26 13.12
C VAL A 38 2.23 -5.56 13.72
N ALA A 39 1.24 -6.32 14.17
CA ALA A 39 0.03 -5.81 14.79
C ALA A 39 -0.24 -6.48 16.15
N SER A 40 -0.98 -5.76 17.00
CA SER A 40 -1.55 -6.33 18.22
C SER A 40 -2.87 -7.04 17.90
N GLU A 41 -3.25 -8.00 18.72
CA GLU A 41 -4.55 -8.67 18.64
C GLU A 41 -5.73 -7.70 18.70
N ALA A 42 -5.67 -6.69 19.58
CA ALA A 42 -6.70 -5.67 19.67
C ALA A 42 -6.88 -4.90 18.35
N PHE A 43 -5.78 -4.62 17.63
CA PHE A 43 -5.85 -3.99 16.32
C PHE A 43 -6.45 -4.92 15.27
N VAL A 44 -6.00 -6.17 15.22
CA VAL A 44 -6.49 -7.19 14.27
C VAL A 44 -7.99 -7.42 14.42
N ASN A 45 -8.47 -7.54 15.66
CA ASN A 45 -9.89 -7.71 15.96
C ASN A 45 -10.75 -6.53 15.51
N TYR A 46 -10.15 -5.35 15.40
CA TYR A 46 -10.84 -4.15 14.93
C TYR A 46 -10.79 -3.99 13.40
N CYS A 47 -9.64 -4.24 12.77
CA CYS A 47 -9.45 -3.96 11.33
C CYS A 47 -9.92 -5.10 10.40
N GLY A 48 -10.04 -6.32 10.90
CA GLY A 48 -10.35 -7.50 10.07
C GLY A 48 -9.19 -7.88 9.14
N GLY A 49 -9.47 -8.73 8.15
CA GLY A 49 -8.47 -9.27 7.22
C GLY A 49 -7.81 -10.57 7.69
N GLU A 50 -6.90 -11.10 6.86
CA GLU A 50 -6.19 -12.34 7.18
C GLU A 50 -4.87 -12.05 7.89
N TRP A 51 -4.71 -12.62 9.08
CA TRP A 51 -3.53 -12.45 9.92
C TRP A 51 -3.01 -13.80 10.40
N GLN A 52 -1.70 -13.88 10.61
CA GLN A 52 -1.03 -15.02 11.23
C GLN A 52 -0.37 -14.61 12.54
N THR A 53 -0.46 -15.48 13.54
CA THR A 53 0.16 -15.26 14.85
C THR A 53 1.65 -15.57 14.80
N LEU A 54 2.48 -14.62 15.20
CA LEU A 54 3.92 -14.78 15.31
C LEU A 54 4.35 -15.25 16.71
N GLY A 55 3.63 -14.84 17.75
CA GLY A 55 3.91 -15.24 19.13
C GLY A 55 3.25 -14.35 20.18
N GLN A 56 3.66 -14.51 21.44
CA GLN A 56 3.20 -13.69 22.56
C GLN A 56 4.36 -13.02 23.28
N GLU A 57 4.32 -11.70 23.40
CA GLU A 57 5.38 -10.88 23.97
C GLU A 57 4.90 -10.08 25.16
N LYS A 58 5.70 -10.06 26.23
CA LYS A 58 5.43 -9.19 27.38
C LYS A 58 6.15 -7.86 27.19
N LEU A 59 5.40 -6.81 26.89
CA LEU A 59 5.97 -5.47 26.78
C LEU A 59 6.26 -4.91 28.18
N ARG A 60 7.39 -4.21 28.34
CA ARG A 60 7.76 -3.53 29.59
C ARG A 60 6.61 -2.63 30.04
N GLY A 61 6.25 -2.67 31.32
CA GLY A 61 5.20 -1.81 31.88
C GLY A 61 3.75 -2.20 31.50
N VAL A 62 3.55 -3.27 30.73
CA VAL A 62 2.23 -3.86 30.48
C VAL A 62 2.09 -5.13 31.30
N ARG A 63 0.96 -5.27 32.01
CA ARG A 63 0.67 -6.47 32.82
C ARG A 63 0.38 -7.69 31.95
N GLN A 64 -0.35 -7.49 30.84
CA GLN A 64 -0.79 -8.54 29.94
C GLN A 64 0.21 -8.77 28.80
N LYS A 65 0.31 -10.01 28.33
CA LYS A 65 1.07 -10.35 27.12
C LYS A 65 0.30 -9.89 25.89
N PHE A 66 1.02 -9.40 24.88
CA PHE A 66 0.48 -9.09 23.57
C PHE A 66 0.66 -10.28 22.66
N THR A 67 -0.42 -10.73 22.02
CA THR A 67 -0.30 -11.56 20.82
C THR A 67 0.15 -10.67 19.68
N VAL A 68 1.25 -11.05 19.03
CA VAL A 68 1.87 -10.33 17.91
C VAL A 68 1.47 -11.05 16.64
N LEU A 69 0.92 -10.30 15.69
CA LEU A 69 0.42 -10.84 14.43
C LEU A 69 1.08 -10.15 13.24
N TYR A 70 1.06 -10.85 12.11
CA TYR A 70 1.54 -10.38 10.80
C TYR A 70 0.44 -10.60 9.76
N PRO A 71 0.25 -9.68 8.78
CA PRO A 71 -0.70 -9.89 7.70
C PRO A 71 -0.32 -11.15 6.90
N ARG A 72 -1.27 -12.03 6.59
CA ARG A 72 -0.95 -13.22 5.79
C ARG A 72 -0.46 -12.80 4.39
N ASP A 73 0.43 -13.59 3.79
CA ASP A 73 1.03 -13.30 2.48
C ASP A 73 -0.02 -13.10 1.37
N THR A 74 -1.19 -13.75 1.47
CA THR A 74 -2.35 -13.52 0.59
C THR A 74 -2.82 -12.06 0.61
N ALA A 75 -2.91 -11.46 1.80
CA ALA A 75 -3.29 -10.06 1.96
C ALA A 75 -2.21 -9.10 1.42
N LEU A 76 -0.93 -9.45 1.59
CA LEU A 76 0.18 -8.65 1.07
C LEU A 76 0.30 -8.75 -0.45
N ALA A 77 0.05 -9.92 -1.02
CA ALA A 77 0.03 -10.16 -2.46
C ALA A 77 -1.07 -9.36 -3.16
N ALA A 78 -2.27 -9.29 -2.57
CA ALA A 78 -3.36 -8.47 -3.10
C ALA A 78 -2.97 -6.99 -3.21
N ILE A 79 -2.35 -6.43 -2.17
CA ILE A 79 -1.86 -5.04 -2.17
C ILE A 79 -0.71 -4.84 -3.17
N ALA A 80 0.21 -5.81 -3.26
CA ALA A 80 1.30 -5.75 -4.24
C ALA A 80 0.76 -5.80 -5.68
N GLN A 81 -0.30 -6.56 -5.92
CA GLN A 81 -0.94 -6.66 -7.22
C GLN A 81 -1.74 -5.40 -7.58
N GLU A 82 -2.41 -4.78 -6.61
CA GLU A 82 -3.08 -3.48 -6.76
C GLU A 82 -2.07 -2.36 -7.04
N ARG A 83 -0.96 -2.30 -6.29
CA ARG A 83 0.14 -1.37 -6.59
C ARG A 83 0.84 -1.64 -7.91
N ALA A 84 0.98 -2.91 -8.30
CA ALA A 84 1.55 -3.26 -9.59
C ALA A 84 0.60 -2.84 -10.72
N TYR A 85 -0.72 -2.97 -10.52
CA TYR A 85 -1.72 -2.44 -11.43
C TYR A 85 -1.60 -0.92 -11.58
N ASP A 86 -1.56 -0.18 -10.48
CA ASP A 86 -1.34 1.28 -10.48
C ASP A 86 0.00 1.65 -11.16
N ALA A 87 1.07 0.90 -10.89
CA ALA A 87 2.38 1.13 -11.49
C ALA A 87 2.46 0.74 -12.98
N THR A 88 1.61 -0.21 -13.44
CA THR A 88 1.49 -0.54 -14.86
C THR A 88 0.66 0.50 -15.62
N GLU A 89 -0.27 1.20 -14.94
CA GLU A 89 -0.96 2.35 -15.54
C GLU A 89 -0.12 3.63 -15.49
N ASP A 90 0.75 3.87 -14.51
CA ASP A 90 1.27 5.22 -14.28
C ASP A 90 2.81 5.36 -14.30
N GLY A 91 3.38 5.07 -15.46
CA GLY A 91 4.64 5.70 -15.89
C GLY A 91 4.46 6.66 -17.07
N LEU A 92 3.24 6.74 -17.60
CA LEU A 92 2.91 7.48 -18.82
C LEU A 92 1.82 8.50 -18.49
N SER A 93 2.02 9.75 -18.89
CA SER A 93 1.00 10.78 -18.78
C SER A 93 -0.26 10.38 -19.57
N GLU A 94 -1.44 10.88 -19.16
CA GLU A 94 -2.71 10.77 -19.90
C GLU A 94 -2.56 11.01 -21.41
N ALA A 95 -1.69 11.97 -21.81
CA ALA A 95 -1.40 12.25 -23.21
C ALA A 95 -0.65 11.10 -23.94
N GLU A 96 0.25 10.40 -23.25
CA GLU A 96 1.00 9.26 -23.77
C GLU A 96 0.11 8.02 -23.93
N HIS A 97 -0.86 7.83 -23.03
CA HIS A 97 -1.93 6.83 -23.19
C HIS A 97 -2.78 7.11 -24.44
N VAL A 98 -3.18 8.36 -24.66
CA VAL A 98 -3.93 8.76 -25.86
C VAL A 98 -3.10 8.53 -27.14
N MET A 99 -1.79 8.81 -27.12
CA MET A 99 -0.91 8.54 -28.26
C MET A 99 -0.78 7.05 -28.57
N LEU A 100 -0.71 6.16 -27.57
CA LEU A 100 -0.64 4.71 -27.76
C LEU A 100 -1.91 4.14 -28.40
N LEU A 101 -3.08 4.63 -27.99
CA LEU A 101 -4.36 4.25 -28.59
C LEU A 101 -4.41 4.57 -30.09
N TYR A 102 -3.84 5.71 -30.50
CA TYR A 102 -3.73 6.07 -31.93
C TYR A 102 -2.66 5.26 -32.67
N ARG A 103 -1.54 4.93 -32.02
CA ARG A 103 -0.44 4.14 -32.63
C ARG A 103 -0.88 2.74 -33.05
N ASN A 104 -1.76 2.11 -32.27
CA ASN A 104 -2.28 0.77 -32.54
C ASN A 104 -3.47 0.75 -33.53
N LYS A 105 -3.99 1.91 -33.93
CA LYS A 105 -4.97 2.00 -35.01
C LYS A 105 -4.23 1.81 -36.33
N LYS A 106 -4.32 0.60 -36.92
CA LYS A 106 -3.77 0.30 -38.26
C LYS A 106 -4.10 1.45 -39.22
N ARG A 107 -3.06 2.05 -39.81
CA ARG A 107 -3.20 3.04 -40.88
C ARG A 107 -4.02 2.39 -42.01
N PRO A 108 -5.15 2.97 -42.46
CA PRO A 108 -5.88 2.41 -43.59
C PRO A 108 -4.95 2.35 -44.80
N PRO A 109 -4.97 1.26 -45.60
CA PRO A 109 -4.12 1.16 -46.77
C PRO A 109 -4.49 2.31 -47.72
N GLY A 110 -3.50 3.16 -48.04
CA GLY A 110 -3.64 4.20 -49.05
C GLY A 110 -3.97 3.59 -50.42
N PRO A 111 -4.63 4.35 -51.31
CA PRO A 111 -5.20 3.81 -52.55
C PRO A 111 -4.09 3.27 -53.45
N ARG A 112 -4.03 1.94 -53.59
CA ARG A 112 -3.12 1.28 -54.54
C ARG A 112 -3.69 1.39 -55.95
N GLY A 113 -3.00 2.16 -56.79
CA GLY A 113 -2.78 1.92 -58.22
C GLY A 113 -4.01 1.68 -59.09
N LEU A 114 -4.66 2.77 -59.54
CA LEU A 114 -5.62 2.73 -60.65
C LEU A 114 -4.96 2.88 -62.04
N ILE A 115 -3.63 2.76 -62.13
CA ILE A 115 -2.87 3.09 -63.35
C ILE A 115 -2.58 1.84 -64.22
N ASP A 116 -2.73 0.62 -63.68
CA ASP A 116 -2.46 -0.63 -64.42
C ASP A 116 -3.62 -1.10 -65.32
N LYS A 117 -4.70 -0.32 -65.44
CA LYS A 117 -5.90 -0.66 -66.24
C LYS A 117 -6.07 0.11 -67.57
N MET A 118 -5.06 0.90 -67.99
CA MET A 118 -5.13 1.66 -69.26
C MET A 118 -4.11 1.24 -70.33
N LEU A 119 -3.55 0.03 -70.25
CA LEU A 119 -2.59 -0.49 -71.24
C LEU A 119 -2.94 -1.91 -71.75
N GLN A 120 -4.23 -2.25 -71.81
CA GLN A 120 -4.74 -3.31 -72.69
C GLN A 120 -5.74 -2.71 -73.68
#